data_AF-A0A0W8FQ10-F1
#
_entry.id   AF-A0A0W8FQ10-F1
#
_cell.length_a   1.000
_cell.length_b   1.000
_cell.length_c   1.000
_cell.angle_alpha   90.00
_cell.angle_beta   90.00
_cell.angle_gamma   90.00
#
_symmetry.space_group_name_H-M   'P 1'
#
loop_
_entity.id
_entity.type
_entity.pdbx_description
1 polymer ?
#
loop_
_entity_poly.entity_id
_entity_poly.type
_entity_poly.pdbx_seq_one_letter_code
_entity_poly.pdbx_strand_id
1 'polypeptide(L)'
;MNEEKGQAVMFNKLDHIESLIVDSEARIKINKDLIKQYKKSLKRKNNILNYFKDNKLSESNINLIEEFIKQDKEAIKFYLKSLKDKEAGLKKLKIEKFAAMGKKFKVMKGGSS
;
A
#
# COMPACT_ATOMS: atom_id res chain seq x y z
N MET A 1 -35.81 22.72 -4.72
CA MET A 1 -35.65 21.69 -3.65
C MET A 1 -34.86 20.44 -4.06
N ASN A 2 -34.72 20.11 -5.35
CA ASN A 2 -33.92 18.95 -5.80
C ASN A 2 -32.42 19.24 -5.99
N GLU A 3 -32.02 20.48 -6.26
CA GLU A 3 -30.61 20.85 -6.46
C GLU A 3 -29.80 20.87 -5.16
N GLU A 4 -30.36 21.36 -4.05
CA GLU A 4 -29.69 21.37 -2.74
C GLU A 4 -29.40 19.96 -2.22
N LYS A 5 -30.34 19.01 -2.44
CA LYS A 5 -30.12 17.59 -2.09
C LYS A 5 -29.02 16.97 -2.96
N GLY A 6 -28.97 17.31 -4.26
CA GLY A 6 -27.92 16.85 -5.17
C GLY A 6 -26.52 17.37 -4.81
N GLN A 7 -26.43 18.63 -4.38
CA GLN A 7 -25.18 19.23 -3.91
C GLN A 7 -24.72 18.60 -2.59
N ALA A 8 -25.59 18.48 -1.58
CA ALA A 8 -25.23 17.89 -0.28
C ALA A 8 -24.74 16.43 -0.39
N VAL A 9 -25.39 15.61 -1.22
CA VAL A 9 -24.96 14.22 -1.49
C VAL A 9 -23.58 14.18 -2.18
N MET A 10 -23.29 15.14 -3.06
CA MET A 10 -22.01 15.21 -3.78
C MET A 10 -20.84 15.63 -2.88
N PHE A 11 -21.05 16.55 -1.94
CA PHE A 11 -20.04 16.91 -0.92
C PHE A 11 -19.67 15.71 -0.05
N ASN A 12 -20.66 14.97 0.45
CA ASN A 12 -20.43 13.74 1.22
C ASN A 12 -19.63 12.69 0.43
N LYS A 13 -19.83 12.61 -0.89
CA LYS A 13 -19.09 11.67 -1.75
C LYS A 13 -17.62 12.08 -1.93
N LEU A 14 -17.32 13.36 -2.09
CA LEU A 14 -15.94 13.84 -2.24
C LEU A 14 -15.15 13.65 -0.95
N ASP A 15 -15.71 14.02 0.19
CA ASP A 15 -15.07 13.86 1.51
C ASP A 15 -14.80 12.38 1.80
N HIS A 16 -15.73 11.50 1.44
CA HIS A 16 -15.52 10.06 1.55
C HIS A 16 -14.35 9.56 0.69
N ILE A 17 -14.27 9.98 -0.59
CA ILE A 17 -13.15 9.60 -1.47
C ILE A 17 -11.83 10.14 -0.92
N GLU A 18 -11.80 11.34 -0.37
CA GLU A 18 -10.60 11.92 0.26
C GLU A 18 -10.16 11.11 1.47
N SER A 19 -11.08 10.71 2.34
CA SER A 19 -10.79 9.83 3.48
C SER A 19 -10.18 8.51 3.02
N LEU A 20 -10.75 7.88 1.97
CA LEU A 20 -10.22 6.64 1.40
C LEU A 20 -8.81 6.80 0.78
N ILE A 21 -8.53 7.96 0.16
CA ILE A 21 -7.21 8.28 -0.38
C ILE A 21 -6.19 8.36 0.75
N VAL A 22 -6.50 9.08 1.83
CA VAL A 22 -5.60 9.24 2.99
C VAL A 22 -5.31 7.90 3.64
N ASP A 23 -6.33 7.07 3.88
CA ASP A 23 -6.14 5.72 4.43
C ASP A 23 -5.29 4.84 3.50
N SER A 24 -5.55 4.90 2.19
CA SER A 24 -4.77 4.14 1.20
C SER A 24 -3.30 4.55 1.20
N GLU A 25 -3.00 5.85 1.28
CA GLU A 25 -1.63 6.37 1.33
C GLU A 25 -0.91 5.93 2.63
N ALA A 26 -1.60 5.96 3.77
CA ALA A 26 -1.07 5.46 5.03
C ALA A 26 -0.72 3.96 4.96
N ARG A 27 -1.62 3.14 4.41
CA ARG A 27 -1.39 1.70 4.24
C ARG A 27 -0.26 1.39 3.26
N ILE A 28 -0.12 2.17 2.19
CA ILE A 28 1.00 2.08 1.25
C ILE A 28 2.33 2.37 1.96
N LYS A 29 2.37 3.42 2.80
CA LYS A 29 3.56 3.77 3.60
C LYS A 29 3.95 2.63 4.54
N ILE A 30 2.98 2.03 5.24
CA ILE A 30 3.22 0.88 6.12
C ILE A 30 3.79 -0.31 5.34
N ASN A 31 3.19 -0.68 4.21
CA ASN A 31 3.70 -1.76 3.37
C ASN A 31 5.15 -1.51 2.91
N LYS A 32 5.47 -0.28 2.49
CA LYS A 32 6.82 0.12 2.08
C LYS A 32 7.82 -0.04 3.23
N ASP A 33 7.44 0.35 4.45
CA ASP A 33 8.32 0.18 5.62
C ASP A 33 8.50 -1.31 5.97
N LEU A 34 7.43 -2.11 5.98
CA LEU A 34 7.53 -3.56 6.21
C LEU A 34 8.50 -4.22 5.24
N ILE A 35 8.38 -3.94 3.94
CA ILE A 35 9.31 -4.44 2.92
C ILE A 35 10.76 -4.03 3.24
N LYS A 36 10.98 -2.78 3.66
CA LYS A 36 12.31 -2.28 4.06
C LYS A 36 12.85 -3.04 5.28
N GLN A 37 12.02 -3.30 6.29
CA GLN A 37 12.43 -4.04 7.49
C GLN A 37 12.77 -5.50 7.16
N TYR A 38 11.95 -6.18 6.35
CA TYR A 38 12.26 -7.55 5.92
C TYR A 38 13.54 -7.61 5.07
N LYS A 39 13.80 -6.62 4.20
CA LYS A 39 15.07 -6.57 3.46
C LYS A 39 16.29 -6.40 4.39
N LYS A 40 16.16 -5.60 5.46
CA LYS A 40 17.21 -5.47 6.49
C LYS A 40 17.40 -6.76 7.27
N SER A 41 16.29 -7.41 7.67
CA SER A 41 16.30 -8.71 8.33
C SER A 41 17.02 -9.75 7.49
N LEU A 42 16.66 -9.85 6.21
CA LEU A 42 17.28 -10.75 5.24
C LEU A 42 18.79 -10.53 5.12
N LYS A 43 19.24 -9.26 5.03
CA LYS A 43 20.68 -8.93 5.01
C LYS A 43 21.40 -9.43 6.28
N ARG A 44 20.81 -9.20 7.45
CA ARG A 44 21.39 -9.65 8.73
C ARG A 44 21.46 -11.17 8.81
N LYS A 45 20.39 -11.87 8.44
CA LYS A 45 20.33 -13.35 8.46
C LYS A 45 21.31 -13.96 7.46
N ASN A 46 21.47 -13.38 6.28
CA ASN A 46 22.49 -13.84 5.32
C ASN A 46 23.92 -13.70 5.89
N ASN A 47 24.21 -12.60 6.61
CA ASN A 47 25.50 -12.45 7.27
C ASN A 47 25.71 -13.50 8.36
N ILE A 48 24.67 -13.79 9.15
CA ILE A 48 24.70 -14.85 10.18
C ILE A 48 24.92 -16.22 9.52
N LEU A 49 24.21 -16.50 8.43
CA LEU A 49 24.35 -17.75 7.68
C LEU A 49 25.78 -17.95 7.18
N ASN A 50 26.39 -16.91 6.61
CA ASN A 50 27.78 -16.96 6.16
C ASN A 50 28.72 -17.25 7.34
N TYR A 51 28.56 -16.53 8.46
CA TYR A 51 29.33 -16.80 9.67
C TYR A 51 29.19 -18.26 10.15
N PHE A 52 27.97 -18.82 10.10
CA PHE A 52 27.71 -20.20 10.54
C PHE A 52 28.42 -21.21 9.61
N LYS A 53 28.37 -20.96 8.30
CA LYS A 53 29.06 -21.79 7.29
C LYS A 53 30.58 -21.70 7.43
N ASP A 54 31.12 -20.49 7.58
CA ASP A 54 32.56 -20.24 7.71
C ASP A 54 33.15 -20.90 8.97
N ASN A 55 32.37 -20.96 10.05
CA ASN A 55 32.78 -21.59 11.32
C ASN A 55 32.37 -23.06 11.44
N LYS A 56 31.88 -23.68 10.36
CA LYS A 56 31.48 -25.10 10.30
C LYS A 56 30.52 -25.49 11.45
N LEU A 57 29.57 -24.62 11.77
CA LEU A 57 28.54 -24.93 12.76
C LEU A 57 27.63 -26.06 12.25
N SER A 58 26.84 -26.64 13.16
CA SER A 58 25.98 -27.77 12.83
C SER A 58 25.02 -27.46 11.68
N GLU A 59 24.76 -28.49 10.86
CA GLU A 59 23.81 -28.41 9.74
C GLU A 59 22.41 -27.99 10.20
N SER A 60 22.00 -28.45 11.39
CA SER A 60 20.72 -28.05 12.00
C SER A 60 20.61 -26.53 12.20
N ASN A 61 21.68 -25.90 12.69
CA ASN A 61 21.72 -24.45 12.88
C ASN A 61 21.69 -23.71 11.53
N ILE A 62 22.40 -24.21 10.52
CA ILE A 62 22.42 -23.64 9.17
C ILE A 62 21.02 -23.71 8.55
N ASN A 63 20.39 -24.89 8.57
CA ASN A 63 19.04 -25.11 8.04
C ASN A 63 18.00 -24.19 8.67
N LEU A 64 18.06 -24.02 10.00
CA LEU A 64 17.16 -23.12 10.72
C LEU A 64 17.27 -21.66 10.21
N ILE A 65 18.48 -21.16 9.99
CA ILE A 65 18.69 -19.80 9.47
C ILE A 65 18.20 -19.70 8.01
N GLU A 66 18.42 -20.72 7.19
CA GLU A 66 17.93 -20.76 5.81
C GLU A 66 16.40 -20.75 5.73
N GLU A 67 15.70 -21.43 6.65
CA GLU A 67 14.25 -21.36 6.77
C GLU A 67 13.76 -19.94 7.12
N PHE A 68 14.41 -19.26 8.07
CA PHE A 68 14.08 -17.88 8.39
C PHE A 68 14.35 -16.91 7.24
N ILE A 69 15.37 -17.18 6.42
CA ILE A 69 15.67 -16.43 5.18
C ILE A 69 14.56 -16.66 4.15
N LYS A 70 14.09 -17.90 3.99
CA LYS A 70 12.97 -18.24 3.10
C LYS A 70 11.69 -17.50 3.50
N GLN A 71 11.35 -17.53 4.80
CA GLN A 71 10.18 -16.81 5.32
C GLN A 71 10.26 -15.30 5.06
N ASP A 72 11.42 -14.67 5.26
CA ASP A 72 11.58 -13.24 4.95
C ASP A 72 11.40 -12.94 3.44
N LYS A 73 11.92 -13.81 2.57
CA LYS A 73 11.73 -13.66 1.10
C LYS A 73 10.25 -13.78 0.72
N GLU A 74 9.52 -14.72 1.31
CA GLU A 74 8.08 -14.90 1.09
C GLU A 74 7.28 -13.70 1.60
N ALA A 75 7.61 -13.18 2.78
CA ALA A 75 6.99 -11.96 3.33
C ALA A 75 7.22 -10.76 2.40
N ILE A 76 8.44 -10.56 1.89
CA ILE A 76 8.73 -9.50 0.92
C ILE A 76 7.86 -9.65 -0.33
N LYS A 77 7.76 -10.87 -0.89
CA LYS A 77 6.94 -11.14 -2.09
C LYS A 77 5.47 -10.82 -1.82
N PHE A 78 4.94 -11.23 -0.67
CA PHE A 78 3.57 -10.94 -0.25
C PHE A 78 3.32 -9.42 -0.17
N TYR A 79 4.17 -8.69 0.55
CA TYR A 79 3.99 -7.25 0.73
C TYR A 79 4.21 -6.46 -0.56
N LEU A 80 5.09 -6.90 -1.46
CA LEU A 80 5.25 -6.30 -2.79
C LEU A 80 3.98 -6.44 -3.64
N LYS A 81 3.37 -7.64 -3.66
CA LYS A 81 2.09 -7.85 -4.34
C LYS A 81 1.00 -6.95 -3.73
N SER A 82 0.88 -6.97 -2.40
CA SER A 82 -0.08 -6.14 -1.68
C SER A 82 0.12 -4.64 -1.92
N LEU A 83 1.38 -4.19 -2.04
CA LEU A 83 1.71 -2.79 -2.35
C LEU A 83 1.24 -2.42 -3.75
N LYS A 84 1.50 -3.27 -4.75
CA LYS A 84 1.06 -3.04 -6.14
C LYS A 84 -0.47 -2.91 -6.22
N ASP A 85 -1.20 -3.79 -5.54
CA ASP A 85 -2.66 -3.78 -5.54
C ASP A 85 -3.21 -2.50 -4.88
N LYS A 86 -2.61 -2.08 -3.76
CA LYS A 86 -2.97 -0.82 -3.07
C LYS A 86 -2.66 0.42 -3.91
N GLU A 87 -1.50 0.47 -4.57
CA GLU A 87 -1.12 1.59 -5.45
C GLU A 87 -2.07 1.71 -6.65
N ALA A 88 -2.52 0.58 -7.22
CA ALA A 88 -3.54 0.56 -8.26
C ALA A 88 -4.91 1.06 -7.74
N GLY A 89 -5.32 0.63 -6.54
CA GLY A 89 -6.54 1.13 -5.88
C GLY A 89 -6.51 2.64 -5.63
N LEU A 90 -5.38 3.15 -5.11
CA LEU A 90 -5.17 4.58 -4.92
C LEU A 90 -5.27 5.37 -6.23
N LYS A 91 -4.68 4.85 -7.32
CA LYS A 91 -4.79 5.48 -8.65
C LYS A 91 -6.26 5.58 -9.09
N LYS A 92 -7.05 4.52 -8.89
CA LYS A 92 -8.49 4.52 -9.20
C LYS A 92 -9.24 5.57 -8.38
N LEU A 93 -8.98 5.66 -7.07
CA LEU A 93 -9.60 6.67 -6.20
C LEU A 93 -9.25 8.11 -6.64
N LYS A 94 -8.00 8.38 -7.02
CA LYS A 94 -7.58 9.69 -7.52
C LYS A 94 -8.29 10.08 -8.83
N ILE A 95 -8.49 9.12 -9.73
CA ILE A 95 -9.27 9.33 -10.96
C ILE A 95 -10.74 9.62 -10.63
N GLU A 96 -11.34 8.86 -9.70
CA GLU A 96 -12.73 9.09 -9.29
C GLU A 96 -12.91 10.46 -8.63
N LYS A 97 -11.98 10.88 -7.78
CA LYS A 97 -11.96 12.23 -7.19
C LYS A 97 -11.93 13.29 -8.29
N PHE A 98 -11.03 13.16 -9.28
CA PHE A 98 -10.94 14.10 -10.39
C PHE A 98 -12.25 14.20 -11.19
N ALA A 99 -12.86 13.05 -11.52
CA ALA A 99 -14.15 13.01 -12.23
C ALA A 99 -15.28 13.64 -11.41
N ALA A 100 -15.33 13.40 -10.10
CA ALA A 100 -16.32 14.01 -9.21
C ALA A 100 -16.13 15.53 -9.10
N MET A 101 -14.89 16.02 -8.99
CA MET A 101 -14.59 17.45 -9.01
C MET A 101 -15.00 18.12 -10.33
N GLY A 102 -14.74 17.48 -11.48
CA GLY A 102 -15.15 17.99 -12.79
C GLY A 102 -16.67 18.12 -12.92
N LYS A 103 -17.43 17.12 -12.44
CA LYS A 103 -18.90 17.21 -12.38
C LYS A 103 -19.37 18.35 -11.47
N LYS A 104 -18.74 18.54 -10.31
CA LYS A 104 -19.07 19.61 -9.37
C LYS A 104 -18.86 20.98 -10.02
N PHE A 105 -17.74 21.17 -10.72
CA PHE A 105 -17.44 22.41 -11.43
C PHE A 105 -18.46 22.72 -12.53
N LYS A 106 -18.91 21.72 -13.28
CA LYS A 106 -19.96 21.89 -14.30
C LYS A 106 -21.30 22.32 -13.69
N VAL A 107 -21.68 21.76 -12.54
CA VAL A 107 -22.89 22.15 -11.81
C VAL A 107 -22.78 23.59 -11.28
N MET A 108 -21.61 23.98 -10.76
CA MET A 108 -21.40 25.32 -10.20
C MET A 108 -21.35 26.45 -11.26
N LYS A 109 -20.99 26.14 -12.52
CA LYS A 109 -20.89 27.14 -13.59
C LYS A 109 -22.19 27.40 -14.38
N GLY A 110 -23.32 26.88 -13.92
CA GLY A 110 -24.62 27.11 -14.55
C GLY A 110 -24.85 26.14 -15.71
N GLY A 111 -25.38 24.96 -15.39
CA GLY A 111 -26.11 24.18 -16.37
C GLY A 111 -27.39 24.90 -16.77
N SER A 112 -27.28 25.96 -17.56
CA SER A 112 -28.35 26.41 -18.44
C SER A 112 -28.45 25.39 -19.57
N SER A 113 -29.50 24.58 -19.55
CA SER A 113 -30.08 23.94 -20.73
C SER A 113 -31.49 24.48 -20.83
#